data_AF-A0A960E5Y7-F1
#
_entry.id   AF-A0A960E5Y7-F1
#
_cell.length_a   1.000
_cell.length_b   1.000
_cell.length_c   1.000
_cell.angle_alpha   90.00
_cell.angle_beta   90.00
_cell.angle_gamma   90.00
#
_symmetry.space_group_name_H-M   'P 1'
#
loop_
_entity.id
_entity.type
_entity.pdbx_description
1 polymer ?
#
loop_
_entity_poly.entity_id
_entity_poly.type
_entity_poly.pdbx_seq_one_letter_code
_entity_poly.pdbx_strand_id
1 'polypeptide(L)'
;DHEVPATVIGPEAEESTISGAIRTDFILSTEIMVISLKEVIDEPLAARAAILAIVAVVITVAVYGVVAAIVKMDDVGLKLAQRSSQGAQRVGRALVAGMPKLLSWLSVIGTAAMLWVGGHILLAGSDELGWHWPYGLVHDLEHEVEGVGGIGGVLSWVANTASSAVVGLAVGVVLVLVIERLPFGTGGRGGDDQVHAAAADHA
;
A
#
# COMPACT_ATOMS: atom_id res chain seq x y z
N ASP A 1 -5.95 -18.78 8.69
CA ASP A 1 -5.02 -19.23 9.74
C ASP A 1 -4.49 -18.03 10.48
N HIS A 2 -4.69 -17.96 11.80
CA HIS A 2 -4.10 -16.92 12.62
C HIS A 2 -2.67 -17.35 12.92
N GLU A 3 -1.69 -16.68 12.30
CA GLU A 3 -0.29 -16.82 12.71
C GLU A 3 -0.20 -16.54 14.21
N VAL A 4 0.41 -17.47 14.93
CA VAL A 4 0.70 -17.30 16.35
C VAL A 4 1.59 -16.05 16.47
N PRO A 5 1.30 -15.10 17.37
CA PRO A 5 2.09 -13.88 17.47
C PRO A 5 3.57 -14.20 17.64
N ALA A 6 4.45 -13.52 16.91
CA ALA A 6 5.89 -13.77 16.93
C ALA A 6 6.50 -13.71 18.34
N THR A 7 5.90 -12.91 19.23
CA THR A 7 6.26 -12.80 20.65
C THR A 7 6.06 -14.10 21.45
N VAL A 8 5.23 -15.02 20.95
CA VAL A 8 4.97 -16.33 21.57
C VAL A 8 5.92 -17.40 21.01
N ILE A 9 6.49 -17.18 19.83
CA ILE A 9 7.40 -18.12 19.15
C ILE A 9 8.83 -17.99 19.70
N GLY A 10 9.29 -16.76 19.95
CA GLY A 10 10.60 -16.50 20.55
C GLY A 10 11.21 -15.15 20.16
N PRO A 11 12.29 -14.72 20.84
CA PRO A 11 12.91 -13.41 20.61
C PRO A 11 13.44 -13.22 19.18
N GLU A 12 13.89 -14.29 18.52
CA GLU A 12 14.40 -14.27 17.15
C GLU A 12 13.28 -14.00 16.12
N ALA A 13 12.09 -14.57 16.34
CA ALA A 13 10.91 -14.32 15.50
C ALA A 13 10.38 -12.90 15.68
N GLU A 14 10.43 -12.36 16.89
CA GLU A 14 10.07 -10.97 17.19
C GLU A 14 11.04 -9.99 16.50
N GLU A 15 12.36 -10.21 16.60
CA GLU A 15 13.36 -9.37 15.96
C GLU A 15 13.21 -9.36 14.43
N SER A 16 12.99 -10.52 13.81
CA SER A 16 12.73 -10.64 12.37
C SER A 16 11.51 -9.82 11.94
N THR A 17 10.42 -9.92 12.70
CA THR A 17 9.18 -9.18 12.45
C THR A 17 9.40 -7.67 12.55
N ILE A 18 10.10 -7.22 13.60
CA ILE A 18 10.43 -5.80 13.79
C ILE A 18 11.32 -5.30 12.65
N SER A 19 12.36 -6.06 12.28
CA SER A 19 13.28 -5.70 11.19
C SER A 19 12.56 -5.59 9.85
N GLY A 20 11.67 -6.53 9.54
CA GLY A 20 10.84 -6.52 8.34
C GLY A 20 9.90 -5.31 8.28
N ALA A 21 9.27 -4.98 9.41
CA ALA A 21 8.40 -3.81 9.53
C ALA A 21 9.16 -2.50 9.29
N ILE A 22 10.36 -2.34 9.88
CA ILE A 22 11.19 -1.14 9.71
C ILE A 22 11.62 -0.97 8.25
N ARG A 23 12.07 -2.04 7.58
CA ARG A 23 12.47 -1.98 6.17
C ARG A 23 11.31 -1.56 5.27
N THR A 24 10.13 -2.14 5.52
CA THR A 24 8.92 -1.81 4.76
C THR A 24 8.56 -0.34 4.98
N ASP A 25 8.46 0.12 6.22
CA ASP A 25 8.13 1.52 6.54
C ASP A 25 9.14 2.52 5.93
N PHE A 26 10.44 2.19 5.91
CA PHE A 26 11.47 3.03 5.29
C PHE A 26 11.28 3.15 3.77
N ILE A 27 11.00 2.05 3.08
CA ILE A 27 10.76 2.05 1.63
C ILE A 27 9.51 2.88 1.32
N LEU A 28 8.42 2.62 2.06
CA LEU A 28 7.12 3.27 1.83
C LEU A 28 7.17 4.77 2.13
N SER A 29 7.83 5.17 3.21
CA SER A 29 8.02 6.59 3.54
C SER A 29 8.93 7.29 2.52
N THR A 30 9.98 6.63 2.04
CA THR A 30 10.84 7.16 0.98
C THR A 30 10.06 7.37 -0.32
N GLU A 31 9.20 6.43 -0.70
CA GLU A 31 8.35 6.53 -1.89
C GLU A 31 7.48 7.79 -1.84
N ILE A 32 6.75 7.98 -0.73
CA ILE A 32 5.91 9.18 -0.53
C ILE A 32 6.76 10.45 -0.65
N MET A 33 7.94 10.48 -0.04
CA MET A 33 8.82 11.65 -0.11
C MET A 33 9.34 11.93 -1.52
N VAL A 34 9.66 10.90 -2.30
CA VAL A 34 10.10 11.05 -3.69
C VAL A 34 8.95 11.55 -4.58
N ILE A 35 7.73 11.07 -4.35
CA ILE A 35 6.53 11.56 -5.06
C ILE A 35 6.35 13.06 -4.77
N SER A 36 6.38 13.45 -3.49
CA SER A 36 6.27 14.86 -3.12
C SER A 36 7.41 15.71 -3.68
N LEU A 37 8.63 15.17 -3.72
CA LEU A 37 9.79 15.85 -4.29
C LEU A 37 9.62 16.16 -5.78
N LYS A 38 8.98 15.26 -6.54
CA LYS A 38 8.69 15.49 -7.96
C LYS A 38 7.75 16.68 -8.16
N GLU A 39 6.73 16.85 -7.32
CA GLU A 39 5.75 17.94 -7.45
C GLU A 39 6.36 19.34 -7.22
N VAL A 40 7.44 19.42 -6.44
CA VAL A 40 8.11 20.68 -6.09
C VAL A 40 9.53 20.77 -6.65
N ILE A 41 9.81 20.06 -7.74
CA ILE A 41 11.16 19.95 -8.30
C ILE A 41 11.66 21.25 -8.93
N ASP A 42 10.77 22.19 -9.25
CA ASP A 42 11.12 23.50 -9.82
C ASP A 42 11.26 24.60 -8.76
N GLU A 43 10.87 24.32 -7.52
CA GLU A 43 10.90 25.31 -6.44
C GLU A 43 12.32 25.54 -5.88
N PRO A 44 12.66 26.75 -5.42
CA PRO A 44 13.92 27.02 -4.74
C PRO A 44 14.14 26.08 -3.55
N LEU A 45 15.39 25.74 -3.26
CA LEU A 45 15.75 24.72 -2.25
C LEU A 45 15.12 24.96 -0.87
N ALA A 46 15.02 26.22 -0.44
CA ALA A 46 14.38 26.58 0.83
C ALA A 46 12.87 26.30 0.84
N ALA A 47 12.15 26.67 -0.23
CA ALA A 47 10.72 26.42 -0.37
C ALA A 47 10.43 24.92 -0.47
N ARG A 48 11.20 24.22 -1.31
CA ARG A 48 11.14 22.76 -1.47
C ARG A 48 11.35 22.02 -0.15
N ALA A 49 12.40 22.37 0.62
CA ALA A 49 12.68 21.76 1.91
C ALA A 49 11.54 22.01 2.92
N ALA A 50 10.98 23.22 2.94
CA ALA A 50 9.84 23.54 3.80
C ALA A 50 8.59 22.74 3.43
N ILE A 51 8.27 22.62 2.14
CA ILE A 51 7.11 21.85 1.68
C ILE A 51 7.28 20.37 2.03
N LEU A 52 8.44 19.78 1.72
CA LEU A 52 8.74 18.38 2.05
C LEU A 52 8.66 18.10 3.55
N ALA A 53 9.14 19.01 4.40
CA ALA A 53 9.03 18.87 5.85
C ALA A 53 7.56 18.90 6.32
N ILE A 54 6.74 19.80 5.75
CA ILE A 54 5.31 19.87 6.06
C ILE A 54 4.61 18.58 5.61
N VAL A 55 4.85 18.13 4.38
CA VAL A 55 4.23 16.91 3.84
C VAL A 55 4.63 15.70 4.68
N ALA A 56 5.90 15.56 5.06
CA ALA A 56 6.37 14.47 5.91
C ALA A 56 5.59 14.42 7.23
N VAL A 57 5.41 15.55 7.90
CA VAL A 57 4.66 15.63 9.17
C VAL A 57 3.17 15.34 8.94
N VAL A 58 2.56 15.98 7.94
CA VAL A 58 1.12 15.86 7.66
C VAL A 58 0.75 14.42 7.30
N ILE A 59 1.50 13.79 6.41
CA ILE A 59 1.22 12.40 6.00
C ILE A 59 1.47 11.44 7.16
N THR A 60 2.52 11.63 7.95
CA THR A 60 2.76 10.81 9.16
C THR A 60 1.56 10.89 10.09
N VAL A 61 1.10 12.09 10.44
CA VAL A 61 -0.06 12.26 11.33
C VAL A 61 -1.33 11.69 10.71
N ALA A 62 -1.57 11.90 9.42
CA ALA A 62 -2.77 11.43 8.74
C ALA A 62 -2.83 9.89 8.69
N VAL A 63 -1.77 9.24 8.21
CA VAL A 63 -1.73 7.77 8.04
C VAL A 63 -1.78 7.08 9.40
N TYR A 64 -0.88 7.44 10.32
CA TYR A 64 -0.87 6.83 11.65
C TYR A 64 -2.13 7.18 12.45
N GLY A 65 -2.72 8.37 12.24
CA GLY A 65 -3.99 8.75 12.85
C GLY A 65 -5.17 7.90 12.37
N VAL A 66 -5.26 7.63 11.07
CA VAL A 66 -6.30 6.75 10.50
C VAL A 66 -6.12 5.32 11.00
N VAL A 67 -4.89 4.79 10.97
CA VAL A 67 -4.60 3.44 11.49
C VAL A 67 -4.95 3.33 12.98
N ALA A 68 -4.55 4.32 13.80
CA ALA A 68 -4.89 4.35 15.22
C ALA A 68 -6.40 4.41 15.45
N ALA A 69 -7.13 5.18 14.64
CA ALA A 69 -8.59 5.23 14.72
C ALA A 69 -9.23 3.88 14.37
N ILE A 70 -8.73 3.19 13.34
CA ILE A 70 -9.19 1.85 12.96
C ILE A 70 -8.97 0.86 14.10
N VAL A 71 -7.75 0.78 14.63
CA VAL A 71 -7.43 -0.11 15.76
C VAL A 71 -8.29 0.23 16.99
N LYS A 72 -8.51 1.52 17.25
CA LYS A 72 -9.34 1.95 18.37
C LYS A 72 -10.79 1.52 18.24
N MET A 73 -11.34 1.50 17.02
CA MET A 73 -12.69 0.99 16.79
C MET A 73 -12.83 -0.48 17.16
N ASP A 74 -11.77 -1.29 16.97
CA ASP A 74 -11.76 -2.71 17.37
C ASP A 74 -11.84 -2.87 18.90
N ASP A 75 -10.95 -2.17 19.62
CA ASP A 75 -10.93 -2.14 21.09
C ASP A 75 -12.27 -1.71 21.69
N VAL A 76 -12.87 -0.66 21.10
CA VAL A 76 -14.16 -0.13 21.53
C VAL A 76 -15.28 -1.13 21.22
N GLY A 77 -15.23 -1.81 20.07
CA GLY A 77 -16.15 -2.88 19.71
C GLY A 77 -16.16 -4.01 20.74
N LEU A 78 -14.98 -4.50 21.13
CA LEU A 78 -14.83 -5.53 22.16
C LEU A 78 -15.38 -5.06 23.52
N LYS A 79 -15.06 -3.83 23.93
CA LYS A 79 -15.58 -3.26 25.19
C LYS A 79 -17.11 -3.13 25.19
N LEU A 80 -17.71 -2.75 24.06
CA LEU A 80 -19.17 -2.69 23.92
C LEU A 80 -19.81 -4.09 23.94
N ALA A 81 -19.15 -5.08 23.33
CA ALA A 81 -19.62 -6.48 23.28
C ALA A 81 -19.65 -7.16 24.67
N GLN A 82 -18.91 -6.63 25.64
CA GLN A 82 -18.88 -7.14 27.02
C GLN A 82 -19.84 -6.39 27.97
N ARG A 83 -20.56 -5.37 27.51
CA ARG A 83 -21.54 -4.65 28.35
C ARG A 83 -22.83 -5.45 28.56
N SER A 84 -23.49 -5.19 29.69
CA SER A 84 -24.77 -5.83 30.09
C SER A 84 -25.98 -5.37 29.25
N SER A 85 -25.90 -4.22 28.59
CA SER A 85 -26.96 -3.73 27.72
C SER A 85 -27.00 -4.52 26.41
N GLN A 86 -28.14 -5.16 26.11
CA GLN A 86 -28.32 -5.92 24.88
C GLN A 86 -28.07 -5.10 23.60
N GLY A 87 -28.41 -3.81 23.62
CA GLY A 87 -28.15 -2.89 22.51
C GLY A 87 -26.65 -2.64 22.31
N ALA A 88 -25.93 -2.32 23.39
CA ALA A 88 -24.49 -2.14 23.34
C ALA A 88 -23.77 -3.42 22.90
N GLN A 89 -24.25 -4.58 23.34
CA GLN A 89 -23.68 -5.88 22.98
C GLN A 89 -23.84 -6.20 21.49
N ARG A 90 -25.01 -5.89 20.91
CA ARG A 90 -25.27 -6.07 19.47
C ARG A 90 -24.37 -5.15 18.64
N VAL A 91 -24.23 -3.89 19.02
CA VAL A 91 -23.34 -2.94 18.35
C VAL A 91 -21.88 -3.36 18.46
N GLY A 92 -21.42 -3.74 19.66
CA GLY A 92 -20.05 -4.20 19.86
C GLY A 92 -19.70 -5.44 19.02
N ARG A 93 -20.58 -6.45 18.98
CA ARG A 93 -20.41 -7.62 18.12
C ARG A 93 -20.40 -7.26 16.64
N ALA A 94 -21.25 -6.32 16.21
CA ALA A 94 -21.27 -5.87 14.83
C ALA A 94 -19.97 -5.16 14.43
N LEU A 95 -19.40 -4.34 15.33
CA LEU A 95 -18.11 -3.66 15.11
C LEU A 95 -16.96 -4.67 14.96
N VAL A 96 -16.83 -5.61 15.90
CA VAL A 96 -15.77 -6.64 15.88
C VAL A 96 -15.92 -7.56 14.66
N ALA A 97 -17.16 -7.96 14.32
CA ALA A 97 -17.40 -8.77 13.11
C ALA A 97 -17.19 -7.99 11.80
N GLY A 98 -17.24 -6.64 11.85
CA GLY A 98 -16.97 -5.77 10.73
C GLY A 98 -15.48 -5.55 10.46
N MET A 99 -14.63 -5.67 11.48
CA MET A 99 -13.20 -5.39 11.40
C MET A 99 -12.47 -6.22 10.31
N PRO A 100 -12.65 -7.55 10.20
CA PRO A 100 -11.98 -8.34 9.16
C PRO A 100 -12.37 -7.91 7.75
N LYS A 101 -13.64 -7.51 7.56
CA LYS A 101 -14.12 -7.02 6.27
C LYS A 101 -13.50 -5.67 5.93
N LEU A 102 -13.43 -4.76 6.89
CA LEU A 102 -12.81 -3.45 6.71
C LEU A 102 -11.33 -3.60 6.32
N LEU A 103 -10.57 -4.43 7.03
CA LEU A 103 -9.16 -4.70 6.71
C LEU A 103 -8.99 -5.36 5.33
N SER A 104 -9.87 -6.29 4.97
CA SER A 104 -9.86 -6.92 3.64
C SER A 104 -10.14 -5.91 2.53
N TRP A 105 -11.14 -5.04 2.69
CA TRP A 105 -11.43 -3.96 1.72
C TRP A 105 -10.27 -2.98 1.60
N LEU A 106 -9.66 -2.59 2.73
CA LEU A 106 -8.48 -1.73 2.73
C LEU A 106 -7.30 -2.38 1.98
N SER A 107 -7.10 -3.69 2.11
CA SER A 107 -6.07 -4.42 1.36
C SER A 107 -6.33 -4.40 -0.15
N VAL A 108 -7.57 -4.65 -0.58
CA VAL A 108 -7.95 -4.62 -2.01
C VAL A 108 -7.78 -3.20 -2.57
N ILE A 109 -8.29 -2.20 -1.86
CA ILE A 109 -8.17 -0.79 -2.26
C ILE A 109 -6.71 -0.35 -2.29
N GLY A 110 -5.92 -0.72 -1.28
CA GLY A 110 -4.49 -0.41 -1.20
C GLY A 110 -3.72 -1.03 -2.36
N THR A 111 -4.00 -2.28 -2.70
CA THR A 111 -3.36 -2.96 -3.84
C THR A 111 -3.73 -2.27 -5.17
N ALA A 112 -5.01 -1.95 -5.37
CA ALA A 112 -5.46 -1.24 -6.56
C ALA A 112 -4.82 0.16 -6.66
N ALA A 113 -4.74 0.88 -5.54
CA ALA A 113 -4.09 2.18 -5.47
C ALA A 113 -2.60 2.10 -5.79
N MET A 114 -1.87 1.12 -5.24
CA MET A 114 -0.44 0.93 -5.53
C MET A 114 -0.20 0.60 -7.02
N LEU A 115 -1.03 -0.25 -7.62
CA LEU A 115 -0.95 -0.55 -9.06
C LEU A 115 -1.20 0.70 -9.92
N TRP A 116 -2.21 1.50 -9.55
CA TRP A 116 -2.52 2.73 -10.26
C TRP A 116 -1.40 3.76 -10.11
N VAL A 117 -0.98 4.07 -8.88
CA VAL A 117 0.05 5.07 -8.58
C VAL A 117 1.38 4.68 -9.22
N GLY A 118 1.84 3.44 -9.02
CA GLY A 118 3.08 2.96 -9.61
C GLY A 118 3.04 2.96 -11.14
N GLY A 119 1.94 2.51 -11.73
CA GLY A 119 1.74 2.53 -13.18
C GLY A 119 1.69 3.94 -13.76
N HIS A 120 1.07 4.89 -13.07
CA HIS A 120 1.02 6.29 -13.46
C HIS A 120 2.42 6.93 -13.41
N ILE A 121 3.19 6.66 -12.35
CA ILE A 121 4.59 7.13 -12.24
C ILE A 121 5.44 6.59 -13.39
N LEU A 122 5.25 5.33 -13.76
CA LEU A 122 5.97 4.73 -14.89
C LEU A 122 5.57 5.36 -16.23
N LEU A 123 4.28 5.60 -16.46
CA LEU A 123 3.81 6.26 -17.68
C LEU A 123 4.33 7.70 -17.78
N ALA A 124 4.13 8.50 -16.74
CA ALA A 124 4.63 9.88 -16.68
C ALA A 124 6.16 9.95 -16.81
N GLY A 125 6.87 9.05 -16.12
CA GLY A 125 8.33 8.97 -16.23
C GLY A 125 8.81 8.50 -17.61
N SER A 126 8.07 7.63 -18.30
CA SER A 126 8.43 7.17 -19.65
C SER A 126 8.29 8.27 -20.69
N ASP A 127 7.28 9.13 -20.55
CA ASP A 127 7.08 10.32 -21.37
C ASP A 127 8.18 11.35 -21.14
N GLU A 128 8.50 11.65 -19.87
CA GLU A 128 9.62 12.54 -19.48
C GLU A 128 10.99 12.05 -19.98
N LEU A 129 11.22 10.73 -20.05
CA LEU A 129 12.47 10.13 -20.53
C LEU A 129 12.59 10.06 -22.07
N GLY A 130 11.57 10.47 -22.82
CA GLY A 130 11.57 10.43 -24.28
C GLY A 130 11.37 9.04 -24.88
N TRP A 131 10.80 8.09 -24.13
CA TRP A 131 10.45 6.77 -24.64
C TRP A 131 8.97 6.79 -25.06
N HIS A 132 8.69 7.30 -26.26
CA HIS A 132 7.32 7.56 -26.75
C HIS A 132 6.50 6.31 -27.11
N TRP A 133 7.14 5.13 -27.13
CA TRP A 133 6.52 3.88 -27.60
C TRP A 133 5.33 3.37 -26.74
N PRO A 134 5.38 3.41 -25.38
CA PRO A 134 4.22 3.18 -24.52
C PRO A 134 3.14 4.25 -24.67
N TYR A 135 3.52 5.51 -24.93
CA TYR A 135 2.61 6.65 -25.03
C TYR A 135 1.72 6.55 -26.28
N GLY A 136 2.24 6.05 -27.41
CA GLY A 136 1.47 5.81 -28.63
C GLY A 136 0.27 4.86 -28.46
N LEU A 137 0.39 3.84 -27.61
CA LEU A 137 -0.72 2.91 -27.31
C LEU A 137 -1.86 3.56 -26.49
N VAL A 138 -1.55 4.63 -25.75
CA VAL A 138 -2.52 5.40 -24.96
C VAL A 138 -3.10 6.54 -25.80
N HIS A 139 -2.30 7.15 -26.69
CA HIS A 139 -2.73 8.26 -27.54
C HIS A 139 -3.75 7.86 -28.63
N ASP A 140 -3.72 6.60 -29.07
CA ASP A 140 -4.76 6.01 -29.95
C ASP A 140 -6.11 5.84 -29.23
N LEU A 141 -6.09 5.64 -27.90
CA LEU A 141 -7.29 5.60 -27.05
C LEU A 141 -7.82 7.00 -26.71
N GLU A 142 -6.94 8.01 -26.62
CA GLU A 142 -7.32 9.40 -26.33
C GLU A 142 -7.99 10.09 -27.53
N HIS A 143 -7.56 9.81 -28.77
CA HIS A 143 -8.18 10.37 -29.99
C HIS A 143 -9.61 9.90 -30.24
N GLU A 144 -10.03 8.77 -29.65
CA GLU A 144 -11.39 8.25 -29.80
C GLU A 144 -12.40 8.91 -28.83
N VAL A 145 -11.91 9.64 -27.81
CA VAL A 145 -12.73 10.14 -26.69
C VAL A 145 -12.90 11.67 -26.67
N GLU A 146 -12.06 12.44 -27.37
CA GLU A 146 -12.14 13.92 -27.43
C GLU A 146 -13.44 14.47 -28.08
N GLY A 147 -14.26 13.63 -28.71
CA GLY A 147 -15.50 14.04 -29.37
C GLY A 147 -16.74 14.20 -28.48
N VAL A 148 -16.70 13.83 -27.19
CA VAL A 148 -17.93 13.71 -26.36
C VAL A 148 -18.05 14.84 -25.33
N GLY A 149 -18.92 15.81 -25.63
CA GLY A 149 -19.17 16.99 -24.80
C GLY A 149 -19.62 16.70 -23.36
N GLY A 150 -19.14 17.53 -22.43
CA GLY A 150 -19.60 17.64 -21.03
C GLY A 150 -19.04 16.60 -20.05
N ILE A 151 -18.71 15.39 -20.50
CA ILE A 151 -18.24 14.28 -19.64
C ILE A 151 -16.79 13.85 -19.96
N GLY A 152 -16.18 14.45 -21.00
CA GLY A 152 -14.84 14.10 -21.49
C GLY A 152 -13.74 14.12 -20.44
N GLY A 153 -13.77 15.07 -19.48
CA GLY A 153 -12.77 15.13 -18.41
C GLY A 153 -12.83 13.94 -17.44
N VAL A 154 -14.03 13.46 -17.10
CA VAL A 154 -14.20 12.29 -16.22
C VAL A 154 -13.83 11.01 -16.98
N LEU A 155 -14.24 10.91 -18.25
CA LEU A 155 -13.88 9.77 -19.11
C LEU A 155 -12.38 9.68 -19.33
N SER A 156 -11.71 10.81 -19.60
CA SER A 156 -10.26 10.90 -19.72
C SER A 156 -9.57 10.49 -18.41
N TRP A 157 -10.04 10.97 -17.26
CA TRP A 157 -9.48 10.57 -15.97
C TRP A 157 -9.64 9.07 -15.69
N VAL A 158 -10.82 8.48 -15.99
CA VAL A 158 -11.05 7.03 -15.84
C VAL A 158 -10.17 6.24 -16.80
N ALA A 159 -10.08 6.66 -18.06
CA ALA A 159 -9.25 6.01 -19.08
C ALA A 159 -7.77 6.04 -18.68
N ASN A 160 -7.23 7.20 -18.29
CA ASN A 160 -5.87 7.33 -17.80
C ASN A 160 -5.60 6.46 -16.57
N THR A 161 -6.54 6.43 -15.61
CA THR A 161 -6.44 5.62 -14.39
C THR A 161 -6.41 4.13 -14.72
N ALA A 162 -7.31 3.67 -15.60
CA ALA A 162 -7.37 2.27 -16.03
C ALA A 162 -6.11 1.85 -16.79
N SER A 163 -5.66 2.67 -17.75
CA SER A 163 -4.43 2.44 -18.51
C SER A 163 -3.20 2.39 -17.59
N SER A 164 -3.09 3.33 -16.65
CA SER A 164 -2.04 3.35 -15.64
C SER A 164 -2.05 2.07 -14.79
N ALA A 165 -3.21 1.63 -14.30
CA ALA A 165 -3.32 0.40 -13.51
C ALA A 165 -2.93 -0.85 -14.32
N VAL A 166 -3.30 -0.94 -15.60
CA VAL A 166 -2.92 -2.04 -16.49
C VAL A 166 -1.41 -2.08 -16.72
N VAL A 167 -0.79 -0.93 -16.97
CA VAL A 167 0.67 -0.83 -17.13
C VAL A 167 1.39 -1.21 -15.85
N GLY A 168 0.94 -0.67 -14.71
CA GLY A 168 1.48 -1.02 -13.39
C GLY A 168 1.38 -2.52 -13.12
N LEU A 169 0.25 -3.15 -13.44
CA LEU A 169 0.06 -4.60 -13.32
C LEU A 169 1.01 -5.38 -14.25
N ALA A 170 1.11 -4.98 -15.52
CA ALA A 170 1.96 -5.67 -16.50
C ALA A 170 3.43 -5.63 -16.08
N VAL A 171 3.93 -4.46 -15.68
CA VAL A 171 5.31 -4.29 -15.20
C VAL A 171 5.51 -5.05 -13.89
N GLY A 172 4.55 -4.99 -12.96
CA GLY A 172 4.59 -5.74 -11.71
C GLY A 172 4.73 -7.25 -11.93
N VAL A 173 3.93 -7.81 -12.85
CA VAL A 173 4.02 -9.24 -13.23
C VAL A 173 5.39 -9.57 -13.82
N VAL A 174 5.91 -8.74 -14.73
CA VAL A 174 7.24 -8.95 -15.31
C VAL A 174 8.33 -8.93 -14.23
N LEU A 175 8.28 -7.98 -13.30
CA LEU A 175 9.24 -7.89 -12.20
C LEU A 175 9.20 -9.13 -11.29
N VAL A 176 8.01 -9.60 -10.91
CA VAL A 176 7.86 -10.82 -10.10
C VAL A 176 8.46 -12.03 -10.82
N LEU A 177 8.15 -12.21 -12.11
CA LEU A 177 8.70 -13.31 -12.91
C LEU A 177 10.23 -13.24 -13.03
N VAL A 178 10.79 -12.03 -13.20
CA VAL A 178 12.24 -11.82 -13.28
C VAL A 178 12.90 -12.14 -11.94
N ILE A 179 12.34 -11.65 -10.82
CA ILE A 179 12.86 -11.90 -9.47
C ILE A 179 12.82 -13.39 -9.14
N GLU A 180 11.72 -14.07 -9.47
CA GLU A 180 11.59 -15.51 -9.23
C GLU A 180 12.57 -16.33 -10.08
N ARG A 181 12.86 -15.86 -11.30
CA ARG A 181 13.77 -16.56 -12.23
C ARG A 181 15.25 -16.32 -11.95
N LEU A 182 15.59 -15.22 -11.26
CA LEU A 182 16.95 -14.89 -10.89
C LEU A 182 17.28 -15.51 -9.51
N PRO A 183 18.39 -16.27 -9.38
CA PRO A 183 18.80 -16.86 -8.11
C PRO A 183 19.45 -15.81 -7.20
N PHE A 184 18.78 -14.68 -6.97
CA PHE A 184 19.18 -13.78 -5.90
C PHE A 184 18.84 -14.47 -4.58
N GLY A 185 19.89 -14.91 -3.89
CA GLY A 185 19.84 -15.87 -2.81
C GLY A 185 18.76 -15.56 -1.79
N THR A 186 17.89 -16.55 -1.54
CA THR A 186 17.14 -16.67 -0.30
C THR A 186 18.12 -16.86 0.85
N GLY A 187 18.76 -15.77 1.29
CA GLY A 187 19.52 -15.68 2.54
C GLY A 187 18.63 -15.51 3.77
N GLY A 188 17.39 -16.04 3.72
CA GLY A 188 16.41 -15.96 4.79
C GLY A 188 15.67 -17.28 5.08
N ARG A 189 15.98 -18.37 4.36
CA ARG A 189 15.37 -19.69 4.59
C ARG A 189 15.79 -20.35 5.92
N GLY A 190 16.75 -19.78 6.65
CA GLY A 190 17.16 -20.29 7.96
C GLY A 190 16.24 -19.90 9.12
N GLY A 191 15.30 -18.97 8.93
CA GLY A 191 14.32 -18.55 9.95
C GLY A 191 13.05 -19.41 9.93
N ASP A 192 12.51 -19.66 8.75
CA ASP A 192 11.26 -20.42 8.57
C ASP A 192 11.41 -21.88 9.06
N ASP A 193 12.57 -22.50 8.80
CA ASP A 193 12.88 -23.85 9.28
C ASP A 193 12.98 -23.92 10.82
N GLN A 194 13.43 -22.85 11.48
CA GLN A 194 13.51 -22.77 12.95
C GLN A 194 12.15 -22.49 13.58
N VAL A 195 11.31 -21.67 12.95
CA VAL A 195 9.93 -21.40 13.40
C VAL A 195 9.08 -22.66 13.30
N HIS A 196 9.21 -23.44 12.23
CA HIS A 196 8.53 -24.74 12.11
C HIS A 196 9.08 -25.79 13.08
N ALA A 197 10.39 -25.79 13.35
CA ALA A 197 10.98 -26.69 14.34
C ALA A 197 10.57 -26.35 15.79
N ALA A 198 10.52 -25.07 16.16
CA ALA A 198 10.12 -24.62 17.50
C ALA A 198 8.62 -24.84 17.76
N ALA A 199 7.75 -24.65 16.75
CA ALA A 199 6.33 -24.93 16.86
C ALA A 199 6.02 -26.44 17.01
N ALA A 200 6.88 -27.32 16.47
CA ALA A 200 6.75 -28.77 16.59
C ALA A 200 7.21 -29.31 17.96
N ASP A 201 8.09 -28.60 18.66
CA ASP A 201 8.58 -28.99 20.00
C ASP A 201 7.62 -28.55 21.14
N HIS A 202 6.66 -27.68 20.83
CA HIS A 202 5.66 -27.15 21.76
C HIS A 202 4.22 -27.70 21.55
N ALA A 203 4.04 -28.68 20.66
CA ALA A 203 2.78 -29.40 20.41
C ALA A 203 2.79 -30.80 21.04
#